data_AF-A0A7Y3XNS5-F1
#
_entry.id   AF-A0A7Y3XNS5-F1
#
_cell.length_a   1.000
_cell.length_b   1.000
_cell.length_c   1.000
_cell.angle_alpha   90.00
_cell.angle_beta   90.00
_cell.angle_gamma   90.00
#
_symmetry.space_group_name_H-M   'P 1'
#
loop_
_entity.id
_entity.type
_entity.pdbx_description
1 polymer ?
#
loop_
_entity_poly.entity_id
_entity_poly.type
_entity_poly.pdbx_seq_one_letter_code
_entity_poly.pdbx_strand_id
1 'polypeptide(L)'
;MDKELMELFDVSILRSKLEQFYTMLFYISKYTSIEKDEFVFDLQSTIKLLISSEVFTNREFPRRISNVYLSRHNRECPSYKVFFDSDRVVLDLKNGKYGYEIFREGMLQKAKALVFYGSFSFCLRKKGENVEAFDFEDVDIYGSFGSRGFINVDVNYVSVKSVEFHKGSEMALVKAKVSKKEFKTNEHTWLLYLVTRCICDKSFQPLDW
;
A
#
# COMPACT_ATOMS: atom_id res chain seq x y z
N MET A 1 -8.31 -17.96 -22.96
CA MET A 1 -8.05 -16.77 -22.12
C MET A 1 -8.36 -17.18 -20.70
N ASP A 2 -7.45 -16.93 -19.76
CA ASP A 2 -7.62 -17.41 -18.38
C ASP A 2 -8.90 -16.83 -17.76
N LYS A 3 -9.74 -17.68 -17.16
CA LYS A 3 -11.04 -17.30 -16.63
C LYS A 3 -10.89 -16.20 -15.57
N GLU A 4 -9.80 -16.25 -14.81
CA GLU A 4 -9.49 -15.27 -13.78
C GLU A 4 -9.17 -13.87 -14.35
N LEU A 5 -8.56 -13.82 -15.53
CA LEU A 5 -8.18 -12.57 -16.19
C LEU A 5 -9.39 -11.92 -16.89
N MET A 6 -10.32 -12.73 -17.39
CA MET A 6 -11.62 -12.26 -17.86
C MET A 6 -12.46 -11.72 -16.70
N GLU A 7 -12.48 -12.44 -15.58
CA GLU A 7 -13.18 -12.00 -14.38
C GLU A 7 -12.66 -10.66 -13.88
N LEU A 8 -11.36 -10.33 -14.04
CA LEU A 8 -10.76 -9.06 -13.61
C LEU A 8 -11.46 -7.82 -14.20
N PHE A 9 -11.91 -7.92 -15.45
CA PHE A 9 -12.55 -6.82 -16.17
C PHE A 9 -14.08 -6.95 -16.23
N ASP A 10 -14.64 -7.92 -15.51
CA ASP A 10 -16.08 -8.08 -15.38
C ASP A 10 -16.66 -6.98 -14.49
N VAL A 11 -17.37 -6.05 -15.12
CA VAL A 11 -18.03 -4.90 -14.47
C VAL A 11 -19.19 -5.30 -13.54
N SER A 12 -19.65 -6.55 -13.60
CA SER A 12 -20.66 -7.06 -12.67
C SER A 12 -20.09 -7.39 -11.28
N ILE A 13 -18.76 -7.53 -11.17
CA ILE A 13 -18.07 -7.81 -9.91
C ILE A 13 -17.57 -6.50 -9.31
N LEU A 14 -18.09 -6.15 -8.13
CA LEU A 14 -17.63 -4.99 -7.38
C LEU A 14 -16.16 -5.17 -6.97
N ARG A 15 -15.31 -4.20 -7.31
CA ARG A 15 -13.88 -4.15 -6.96
C ARG A 15 -13.39 -2.72 -6.85
N SER A 16 -12.42 -2.46 -5.97
CA SER A 16 -11.74 -1.15 -5.96
C SER A 16 -10.74 -1.03 -7.11
N LYS A 17 -10.40 0.21 -7.50
CA LYS A 17 -9.38 0.45 -8.55
C LYS A 17 -8.01 -0.13 -8.14
N LEU A 18 -7.71 -0.09 -6.85
CA LEU A 18 -6.47 -0.65 -6.31
C LEU A 18 -6.44 -2.18 -6.37
N GLU A 19 -7.55 -2.86 -6.05
CA GLU A 19 -7.64 -4.32 -6.23
C GLU A 19 -7.38 -4.68 -7.70
N GLN A 20 -8.04 -4.00 -8.64
CA GLN A 20 -7.88 -4.27 -10.07
C GLN A 20 -6.44 -4.06 -10.51
N PHE A 21 -5.81 -2.96 -10.09
CA PHE A 21 -4.43 -2.64 -10.41
C PHE A 21 -3.44 -3.69 -9.89
N TYR A 22 -3.51 -4.05 -8.60
CA TYR A 22 -2.60 -5.05 -8.02
C TYR A 22 -2.84 -6.46 -8.58
N THR A 23 -4.09 -6.80 -8.87
CA THR A 23 -4.42 -8.08 -9.52
C THR A 23 -3.85 -8.15 -10.94
N MET A 24 -3.94 -7.06 -11.70
CA MET A 24 -3.35 -6.96 -13.03
C MET A 24 -1.83 -7.12 -12.97
N LEU A 25 -1.14 -6.43 -12.05
CA LEU A 25 0.31 -6.57 -11.86
C LEU A 25 0.70 -8.01 -11.51
N PHE A 26 -0.05 -8.67 -10.64
CA PHE A 26 0.17 -10.08 -10.31
C PHE A 26 0.10 -10.95 -11.56
N TYR A 27 -0.98 -10.86 -12.35
CA TYR A 27 -1.13 -11.69 -13.55
C TYR A 27 -0.12 -11.38 -14.65
N ILE A 28 0.24 -10.11 -14.86
CA ILE A 28 1.31 -9.72 -15.80
C ILE A 28 2.61 -10.43 -15.41
N SER A 29 2.99 -10.36 -14.14
CA SER A 29 4.23 -10.99 -13.68
C SER A 29 4.16 -12.53 -13.74
N LYS A 30 3.03 -13.13 -13.38
CA LYS A 30 2.84 -14.60 -13.37
C LYS A 30 2.88 -15.19 -14.78
N TYR A 31 2.20 -14.55 -15.73
CA TYR A 31 1.97 -15.11 -17.06
C TYR A 31 2.83 -14.53 -18.18
N THR A 32 3.64 -13.50 -17.93
CA THR A 32 4.55 -13.01 -18.97
C THR A 32 5.57 -14.09 -19.35
N SER A 33 5.64 -14.35 -20.67
CA SER A 33 6.45 -15.39 -21.30
C SER A 33 7.93 -15.02 -21.42
N ILE A 34 8.32 -13.82 -20.99
CA ILE A 34 9.71 -13.39 -21.06
C ILE A 34 10.55 -14.23 -20.11
N GLU A 35 11.69 -14.74 -20.59
CA GLU A 35 12.57 -15.65 -19.85
C GLU A 35 13.30 -15.00 -18.69
N LYS A 36 13.59 -13.70 -18.77
CA LYS A 36 14.27 -12.97 -17.69
C LYS A 36 13.39 -13.01 -16.44
N ASP A 37 14.00 -13.03 -15.25
CA ASP A 37 13.26 -12.90 -13.99
C ASP A 37 13.33 -11.47 -13.43
N GLU A 38 14.24 -10.65 -13.96
CA GLU A 38 14.40 -9.25 -13.57
C GLU A 38 14.10 -8.31 -14.75
N PHE A 39 13.27 -7.30 -14.48
CA PHE A 39 12.77 -6.37 -15.48
C PHE A 39 12.84 -4.95 -14.97
N VAL A 40 13.21 -4.07 -15.90
CA VAL A 40 13.03 -2.63 -15.75
C VAL A 40 11.90 -2.24 -16.70
N PHE A 41 10.85 -1.63 -16.18
CA PHE A 41 9.77 -1.15 -17.03
C PHE A 41 10.20 0.11 -17.79
N ASP A 42 9.68 0.27 -19.01
CA ASP A 42 9.80 1.54 -19.71
C ASP A 42 9.09 2.65 -18.92
N LEU A 43 9.85 3.68 -18.55
CA LEU A 43 9.37 4.71 -17.64
C LEU A 43 8.22 5.52 -18.25
N GLN A 44 8.35 5.92 -19.52
CA GLN A 44 7.35 6.76 -20.19
C GLN A 44 6.01 6.04 -20.33
N SER A 45 6.04 4.77 -20.74
CA SER A 45 4.85 3.92 -20.84
C SER A 45 4.23 3.67 -19.46
N THR A 46 5.06 3.43 -18.44
CA THR A 46 4.60 3.25 -17.06
C THR A 46 3.86 4.48 -16.54
N ILE A 47 4.48 5.67 -16.64
CA ILE A 47 3.87 6.92 -16.19
C ILE A 47 2.55 7.17 -16.92
N LYS A 48 2.53 6.97 -18.24
CA LYS A 48 1.32 7.11 -19.06
C LYS A 48 0.22 6.16 -18.58
N LEU A 49 0.54 4.89 -18.34
CA LEU A 49 -0.41 3.89 -17.87
C LEU A 49 -0.98 4.23 -16.49
N LEU A 50 -0.13 4.65 -15.55
CA LEU A 50 -0.56 5.02 -14.19
C LEU A 50 -1.46 6.28 -14.19
N ILE A 51 -1.20 7.23 -15.07
CA ILE A 51 -2.06 8.42 -15.21
C ILE A 51 -3.39 8.02 -15.88
N SER A 52 -3.35 7.18 -16.92
CA SER A 52 -4.55 6.75 -17.66
C SER A 52 -5.43 5.79 -16.87
N SER A 53 -4.87 4.99 -15.95
CA SER A 53 -5.65 4.09 -15.10
C SER A 53 -6.39 4.80 -13.98
N GLU A 54 -6.03 6.07 -13.70
CA GLU A 54 -6.62 6.88 -12.62
C GLU A 54 -6.63 6.17 -11.27
N VAL A 55 -5.61 5.32 -11.02
CA VAL A 55 -5.38 4.63 -9.74
C VAL A 55 -4.93 5.62 -8.68
N PHE A 56 -4.22 6.68 -9.08
CA PHE A 56 -3.84 7.78 -8.21
C PHE A 56 -4.64 9.03 -8.54
N THR A 57 -5.22 9.64 -7.52
CA THR A 57 -5.94 10.90 -7.67
C THR A 57 -5.05 12.08 -8.07
N ASN A 58 -3.81 12.13 -7.57
CA ASN A 58 -2.82 13.13 -7.96
C ASN A 58 -1.99 12.66 -9.17
N ARG A 59 -2.19 13.28 -10.33
CA ARG A 59 -1.46 12.97 -11.57
C ARG A 59 0.02 13.37 -11.54
N GLU A 60 0.42 14.26 -10.65
CA GLU A 60 1.83 14.60 -10.47
C GLU A 60 2.58 13.49 -9.73
N PHE A 61 1.89 12.70 -8.89
CA PHE A 61 2.55 11.63 -8.14
C PHE A 61 3.22 10.57 -9.04
N PRO A 62 2.54 9.98 -10.05
CA PRO A 62 3.19 9.08 -11.00
C PRO A 62 4.38 9.70 -11.73
N ARG A 63 4.38 11.02 -11.98
CA ARG A 63 5.49 11.71 -12.65
C ARG A 63 6.75 11.83 -11.79
N ARG A 64 6.63 11.63 -10.47
CA ARG A 64 7.77 11.58 -9.54
C ARG A 64 8.52 10.24 -9.61
N ILE A 65 7.97 9.23 -10.28
CA ILE A 65 8.62 7.92 -10.43
C ILE A 65 9.80 8.08 -11.38
N SER A 66 10.96 7.61 -10.94
CA SER A 66 12.19 7.61 -11.73
C SER A 66 12.50 6.23 -12.31
N ASN A 67 12.09 5.15 -11.64
CA ASN A 67 12.29 3.80 -12.12
C ASN A 67 11.33 2.79 -11.49
N VAL A 68 11.01 1.71 -12.20
CA VAL A 68 10.23 0.58 -11.69
C VAL A 68 10.90 -0.73 -12.06
N TYR A 69 11.21 -1.52 -11.05
CA TYR A 69 11.80 -2.85 -11.16
C TYR A 69 10.79 -3.92 -10.77
N LEU A 70 10.83 -5.03 -11.48
CA LEU A 70 10.12 -6.26 -11.15
C LEU A 70 11.13 -7.41 -11.05
N SER A 71 11.05 -8.16 -9.97
CA SER A 71 11.74 -9.42 -9.76
C SER A 71 10.74 -10.56 -9.65
N ARG A 72 10.97 -11.63 -10.41
CA ARG A 72 10.09 -12.81 -10.52
C ARG A 72 10.80 -14.12 -10.20
N HIS A 73 11.93 -14.07 -9.49
CA HIS A 73 12.63 -15.25 -9.00
C HIS A 73 11.67 -16.24 -8.31
N ASN A 74 10.62 -15.71 -7.66
CA ASN A 74 9.45 -16.48 -7.27
C ASN A 74 8.20 -15.96 -8.03
N ARG A 75 7.71 -16.71 -9.01
CA ARG A 75 6.53 -16.33 -9.82
C ARG A 75 5.21 -16.30 -9.04
N GLU A 76 5.12 -17.02 -7.93
CA GLU A 76 3.95 -16.95 -7.02
C GLU A 76 4.04 -15.76 -6.07
N CYS A 77 5.23 -15.18 -5.91
CA CYS A 77 5.48 -14.01 -5.06
C CYS A 77 6.38 -12.97 -5.77
N PRO A 78 5.92 -12.38 -6.89
CA PRO A 78 6.68 -11.34 -7.60
C PRO A 78 6.90 -10.12 -6.70
N SER A 79 8.09 -9.52 -6.81
CA SER A 79 8.50 -8.34 -6.05
C SER A 79 8.65 -7.14 -6.97
N TYR A 80 8.15 -5.99 -6.52
CA TYR A 80 8.25 -4.71 -7.21
C TYR A 80 9.05 -3.74 -6.36
N LYS A 81 9.90 -2.94 -7.01
CA LYS A 81 10.60 -1.82 -6.39
C LYS A 81 10.46 -0.57 -7.26
N VAL A 82 9.92 0.49 -6.67
CA VAL A 82 9.65 1.76 -7.34
C VAL A 82 10.57 2.81 -6.74
N PHE A 83 11.29 3.53 -7.60
CA PHE A 83 12.16 4.63 -7.22
C PHE A 83 11.52 5.96 -7.59
N PHE A 84 11.82 6.98 -6.80
CA PHE A 84 11.37 8.35 -7.04
C PHE A 84 12.54 9.27 -7.41
N ASP A 85 12.20 10.47 -7.87
CA ASP A 85 13.13 11.56 -8.20
C ASP A 85 13.66 12.34 -6.97
N SER A 86 13.20 11.97 -5.76
CA SER A 86 13.53 12.65 -4.52
C SER A 86 13.54 11.69 -3.35
N ASP A 87 14.40 11.96 -2.37
CA ASP A 87 14.55 11.19 -1.13
C ASP A 87 13.26 11.14 -0.29
N ARG A 88 12.30 12.03 -0.55
CA ARG A 88 11.00 12.01 0.10
C ARG A 88 9.90 12.46 -0.85
N VAL A 89 8.93 11.57 -1.08
CA VAL A 89 7.70 11.87 -1.83
C VAL A 89 6.51 11.66 -0.91
N VAL A 90 5.56 12.59 -0.95
CA VAL A 90 4.33 12.53 -0.16
C VAL A 90 3.15 12.46 -1.11
N LEU A 91 2.29 11.47 -0.92
CA LEU A 91 1.00 11.35 -1.60
C LEU A 91 -0.09 11.61 -0.57
N ASP A 92 -0.74 12.77 -0.67
CA ASP A 92 -1.88 13.08 0.18
C ASP A 92 -3.05 12.13 -0.13
N LEU A 93 -3.60 11.52 0.91
CA LEU A 93 -4.82 10.74 0.82
C LEU A 93 -5.98 11.71 0.87
N LYS A 94 -6.98 11.56 -0.02
CA LYS A 94 -8.13 12.46 -0.04
C LYS A 94 -8.80 12.55 1.34
N ASN A 95 -8.99 13.78 1.84
CA ASN A 95 -9.87 14.06 2.97
C ASN A 95 -11.32 13.88 2.52
N GLY A 96 -11.89 12.71 2.78
CA GLY A 96 -13.29 12.40 2.56
C GLY A 96 -13.68 11.18 3.40
N LYS A 97 -14.97 10.83 3.37
CA LYS A 97 -15.65 9.76 4.12
C LYS A 97 -15.01 8.35 4.05
N TYR A 98 -13.92 8.19 3.31
CA TYR A 98 -13.21 6.96 2.95
C TYR A 98 -11.74 6.93 3.42
N GLY A 99 -11.30 7.88 4.24
CA GLY A 99 -10.01 7.79 4.92
C GLY A 99 -9.96 6.60 5.90
N TYR A 100 -8.76 6.24 6.39
CA TYR A 100 -8.61 5.41 7.60
C TYR A 100 -9.20 6.16 8.80
N GLU A 101 -10.53 6.24 8.90
CA GLU A 101 -11.26 6.80 10.03
C GLU A 101 -11.86 5.65 10.82
N ILE A 102 -11.03 5.02 11.64
CA ILE A 102 -11.48 3.96 12.55
C ILE A 102 -11.88 4.63 13.85
N PHE A 103 -13.17 4.56 14.17
CA PHE A 103 -13.67 4.83 15.51
C PHE A 103 -13.55 3.56 16.34
N ARG A 104 -12.49 3.45 17.14
CA ARG A 104 -12.40 2.46 18.22
C ARG A 104 -12.24 3.19 19.53
N GLU A 105 -13.06 2.81 20.51
CA GLU A 105 -12.95 3.28 21.90
C GLU A 105 -12.99 4.82 22.04
N GLY A 106 -13.80 5.50 21.21
CA GLY A 106 -13.95 6.96 21.26
C GLY A 106 -12.82 7.76 20.62
N MET A 107 -11.96 7.11 19.81
CA MET A 107 -10.85 7.77 19.12
C MET A 107 -11.00 7.75 17.62
N LEU A 108 -10.71 8.89 17.00
CA LEU A 108 -10.63 9.04 15.55
C LEU A 108 -9.18 8.83 15.12
N GLN A 109 -8.84 7.63 14.67
CA GLN A 109 -7.63 7.45 13.89
C GLN A 109 -7.84 8.09 12.51
N LYS A 110 -6.84 8.73 11.93
CA LYS A 110 -6.96 9.38 10.61
C LYS A 110 -5.68 9.31 9.82
N ALA A 111 -5.66 8.55 8.72
CA ALA A 111 -4.59 8.64 7.72
C ALA A 111 -4.75 9.90 6.87
N LYS A 112 -3.65 10.61 6.65
CA LYS A 112 -3.60 11.87 5.89
C LYS A 112 -2.78 11.73 4.61
N ALA A 113 -1.70 10.96 4.64
CA ALA A 113 -0.81 10.81 3.49
C ALA A 113 -0.04 9.50 3.53
N LEU A 114 0.45 9.06 2.37
CA LEU A 114 1.54 8.09 2.25
C LEU A 114 2.85 8.85 2.08
N VAL A 115 3.88 8.42 2.79
CA VAL A 115 5.23 8.99 2.76
C VAL A 115 6.19 7.92 2.28
N PHE A 116 6.84 8.19 1.15
CA PHE A 116 7.81 7.32 0.52
C PHE A 116 9.23 7.89 0.71
N TYR A 117 10.21 7.02 0.93
CA TYR A 117 11.58 7.43 1.25
C TYR A 117 12.57 7.06 0.13
N GLY A 118 12.58 7.84 -0.95
CA GLY A 118 13.44 7.64 -2.13
C GLY A 118 13.06 6.46 -3.02
N SER A 119 12.60 5.38 -2.41
CA SER A 119 11.99 4.23 -3.08
C SER A 119 10.93 3.61 -2.17
N PHE A 120 10.18 2.65 -2.70
CA PHE A 120 9.44 1.67 -1.91
C PHE A 120 9.38 0.34 -2.64
N SER A 121 9.22 -0.74 -1.90
CA SER A 121 9.04 -2.07 -2.46
C SER A 121 7.90 -2.82 -1.80
N PHE A 122 7.37 -3.80 -2.52
CA PHE A 122 6.33 -4.71 -2.05
C PHE A 122 6.38 -6.00 -2.87
N CYS A 123 5.83 -7.07 -2.30
CA CYS A 123 5.57 -8.33 -2.99
C CYS A 123 4.08 -8.51 -3.21
N LEU A 124 3.69 -9.26 -4.25
CA LEU A 124 2.31 -9.66 -4.49
C LEU A 124 2.15 -11.15 -4.34
N ARG A 125 0.99 -11.61 -3.86
CA ARG A 125 0.60 -13.03 -3.90
C ARG A 125 -0.90 -13.19 -3.95
N LYS A 126 -1.35 -14.38 -4.34
CA LYS A 126 -2.74 -14.80 -4.13
C LYS A 126 -2.92 -15.39 -2.74
N LYS A 127 -4.05 -15.07 -2.11
CA LYS A 127 -4.46 -15.61 -0.81
C LYS A 127 -5.88 -16.13 -0.93
N GLY A 128 -6.00 -17.37 -1.40
CA GLY A 128 -7.27 -17.89 -1.91
C GLY A 128 -7.72 -17.06 -3.12
N GLU A 129 -8.93 -16.51 -3.08
CA GLU A 129 -9.45 -15.65 -4.15
C GLU A 129 -8.93 -14.20 -4.10
N ASN A 130 -8.36 -13.78 -2.97
CA ASN A 130 -7.88 -12.43 -2.74
C ASN A 130 -6.48 -12.21 -3.32
N VAL A 131 -6.14 -10.94 -3.57
CA VAL A 131 -4.77 -10.50 -3.85
C VAL A 131 -4.24 -9.77 -2.62
N GLU A 132 -3.02 -10.08 -2.20
CA GLU A 132 -2.34 -9.41 -1.11
C GLU A 132 -1.06 -8.75 -1.62
N ALA A 133 -0.94 -7.45 -1.39
CA ALA A 133 0.33 -6.74 -1.44
C ALA A 133 0.96 -6.77 -0.05
N PHE A 134 2.19 -7.25 0.09
CA PHE A 134 2.82 -7.47 1.39
C PHE A 134 4.31 -7.17 1.36
N ASP A 135 4.92 -7.20 2.54
CA ASP A 135 6.35 -6.91 2.73
C ASP A 135 6.74 -5.53 2.19
N PHE A 136 5.93 -4.55 2.57
CA PHE A 136 6.19 -3.16 2.24
C PHE A 136 7.45 -2.66 2.96
N GLU A 137 8.33 -2.02 2.19
CA GLU A 137 9.51 -1.31 2.70
C GLU A 137 9.48 0.15 2.23
N ASP A 138 10.08 1.04 3.03
CA ASP A 138 10.27 2.46 2.73
C ASP A 138 8.98 3.25 2.42
N VAL A 139 7.85 2.80 2.99
CA VAL A 139 6.57 3.51 2.96
C VAL A 139 5.92 3.57 4.34
N ASP A 140 5.52 4.77 4.75
CA ASP A 140 4.75 5.03 5.97
C ASP A 140 3.41 5.68 5.63
N ILE A 141 2.39 5.35 6.42
CA ILE A 141 1.16 6.14 6.51
C ILE A 141 1.39 7.23 7.56
N TYR A 142 1.25 8.49 7.14
CA TYR A 142 1.24 9.65 8.02
C TYR A 142 -0.20 10.02 8.40
N GLY A 143 -0.44 10.30 9.67
CA GLY A 143 -1.78 10.50 10.19
C GLY A 143 -1.83 10.81 11.68
N SER A 144 -2.98 10.54 12.29
CA SER A 144 -3.19 10.58 13.74
C SER A 144 -3.64 9.20 14.18
N PHE A 145 -2.83 8.47 14.94
CA PHE A 145 -3.07 7.07 15.33
C PHE A 145 -2.97 6.84 16.85
N GLY A 146 -2.88 7.91 17.63
CA GLY A 146 -2.64 7.84 19.07
C GLY A 146 -3.76 7.21 19.89
N SER A 147 -3.44 6.85 21.15
CA SER A 147 -4.39 6.32 22.13
C SER A 147 -4.66 7.26 23.32
N ARG A 148 -5.91 7.38 23.76
CA ARG A 148 -6.34 8.01 25.01
C ARG A 148 -6.53 6.94 26.09
N GLY A 149 -5.74 7.00 27.15
CA GLY A 149 -5.74 6.05 28.28
C GLY A 149 -4.88 6.56 29.44
N PHE A 150 -4.48 5.67 30.36
CA PHE A 150 -3.58 6.02 31.49
C PHE A 150 -2.23 6.62 31.04
N ILE A 151 -1.81 6.34 29.81
CA ILE A 151 -0.68 6.98 29.14
C ILE A 151 -1.16 7.41 27.75
N ASN A 152 -1.12 8.72 27.48
CA ASN A 152 -1.41 9.26 26.15
C ASN A 152 -0.18 9.06 25.26
N VAL A 153 -0.36 8.37 24.14
CA VAL A 153 0.70 8.19 23.15
C VAL A 153 0.21 8.72 21.82
N ASP A 154 0.84 9.78 21.34
CA ASP A 154 0.58 10.33 20.01
C ASP A 154 1.51 9.66 19.00
N VAL A 155 0.90 8.93 18.05
CA VAL A 155 1.60 8.25 16.96
C VAL A 155 1.16 8.88 15.65
N ASN A 156 2.12 9.31 14.83
CA ASN A 156 1.86 9.97 13.55
C ASN A 156 2.28 9.16 12.33
N TYR A 157 3.22 8.22 12.47
CA TYR A 157 3.77 7.39 11.41
C TYR A 157 3.59 5.91 11.71
N VAL A 158 2.95 5.21 10.77
CA VAL A 158 2.73 3.77 10.84
C VAL A 158 3.21 3.15 9.53
N SER A 159 4.13 2.20 9.59
CA SER A 159 4.61 1.47 8.42
C SER A 159 3.58 0.44 7.98
N VAL A 160 3.30 0.40 6.67
CA VAL A 160 2.43 -0.61 6.07
C VAL A 160 3.11 -1.97 6.12
N LYS A 161 2.37 -3.04 6.42
CA LYS A 161 2.87 -4.42 6.41
C LYS A 161 2.27 -5.24 5.28
N SER A 162 0.94 -5.21 5.17
CA SER A 162 0.26 -5.79 4.02
C SER A 162 -1.11 -5.16 3.81
N VAL A 163 -1.60 -5.28 2.58
CA VAL A 163 -2.91 -4.86 2.13
C VAL A 163 -3.51 -6.06 1.38
N GLU A 164 -4.54 -6.67 1.94
CA GLU A 164 -5.27 -7.79 1.34
C GLU A 164 -6.60 -7.28 0.80
N PHE A 165 -6.81 -7.38 -0.51
CA PHE A 165 -8.02 -6.94 -1.20
C PHE A 165 -9.03 -8.09 -1.27
N HIS A 166 -10.25 -7.86 -0.80
CA HIS A 166 -11.28 -8.89 -0.74
C HIS A 166 -12.11 -8.92 -2.03
N LYS A 167 -12.06 -10.04 -2.76
CA LYS A 167 -12.78 -10.21 -4.03
C LYS A 167 -14.29 -9.96 -3.85
N GLY A 168 -14.88 -9.22 -4.78
CA GLY A 168 -16.32 -8.91 -4.77
C GLY A 168 -16.69 -7.81 -3.77
N SER A 169 -15.71 -7.03 -3.32
CA SER A 169 -15.88 -5.94 -2.36
C SER A 169 -14.92 -4.79 -2.65
N GLU A 170 -15.24 -3.59 -2.17
CA GLU A 170 -14.30 -2.46 -2.16
C GLU A 170 -13.36 -2.48 -0.95
N MET A 171 -13.51 -3.49 -0.08
CA MET A 171 -12.84 -3.56 1.20
C MET A 171 -11.44 -4.19 1.10
N ALA A 172 -10.50 -3.62 1.85
CA ALA A 172 -9.17 -4.17 2.05
C ALA A 172 -8.86 -4.33 3.54
N LEU A 173 -8.17 -5.42 3.88
CA LEU A 173 -7.60 -5.65 5.19
C LEU A 173 -6.15 -5.15 5.19
N VAL A 174 -5.87 -4.12 5.98
CA VAL A 174 -4.55 -3.52 6.06
C VAL A 174 -3.92 -3.77 7.40
N LYS A 175 -2.75 -4.38 7.35
CA LYS A 175 -1.87 -4.60 8.50
C LYS A 175 -0.81 -3.53 8.49
N ALA A 176 -0.60 -2.90 9.63
CA ALA A 176 0.37 -1.84 9.79
C ALA A 176 1.02 -1.95 11.18
N LYS A 177 2.19 -1.33 11.37
CA LYS A 177 2.90 -1.29 12.65
C LYS A 177 3.47 0.10 12.88
N VAL A 178 3.70 0.48 14.12
CA VAL A 178 4.34 1.79 14.39
C VAL A 178 5.69 1.89 13.68
N SER A 179 5.89 3.00 12.97
CA SER A 179 7.08 3.21 12.15
C SER A 179 8.32 3.36 13.02
N LYS A 180 9.47 2.88 12.52
CA LYS A 180 10.78 3.13 13.14
C LYS A 180 11.05 4.64 13.31
N LYS A 181 10.42 5.48 12.50
CA LYS A 181 10.56 6.94 12.54
C LYS A 181 10.00 7.57 13.81
N GLU A 182 8.93 7.01 14.37
CA GLU A 182 8.36 7.48 15.65
C GLU A 182 9.37 7.38 16.79
N PHE A 183 10.18 6.31 16.79
CA PHE A 183 11.21 6.07 17.80
C PHE A 183 12.43 6.98 17.65
N LYS A 184 12.73 7.44 16.43
CA LYS A 184 13.79 8.42 16.19
C LYS A 184 13.37 9.85 16.59
N THR A 185 12.07 10.12 16.57
CA THR A 185 11.51 11.46 16.78
C THR A 185 11.14 11.70 18.25
N ASN A 186 10.82 10.64 19.00
CA ASN A 186 10.42 10.74 20.42
C ASN A 186 11.53 10.33 21.39
N GLU A 187 11.81 11.19 22.39
CA GLU A 187 12.85 11.02 23.41
C GLU A 187 12.58 9.86 24.39
N HIS A 188 11.33 9.43 24.56
CA HIS A 188 10.94 8.32 25.46
C HIS A 188 10.79 6.98 24.72
N THR A 189 11.83 6.62 23.96
CA THR A 189 11.85 5.54 22.96
C THR A 189 11.49 4.16 23.53
N TRP A 190 11.85 3.88 24.79
CA TRP A 190 11.66 2.56 25.42
C TRP A 190 10.21 2.30 25.87
N LEU A 191 9.54 3.31 26.45
CA LEU A 191 8.14 3.21 26.87
C LEU A 191 7.23 3.16 25.64
N LEU A 192 7.53 3.99 24.62
CA LEU A 192 6.87 3.92 23.31
C LEU A 192 7.02 2.52 22.70
N TYR A 193 8.20 1.90 22.76
CA TYR A 193 8.44 0.55 22.22
C TYR A 193 7.59 -0.53 22.90
N LEU A 194 7.39 -0.41 24.20
CA LEU A 194 6.60 -1.34 25.00
C LEU A 194 5.10 -1.20 24.71
N VAL A 195 4.59 0.03 24.61
CA VAL A 195 3.19 0.33 24.32
C VAL A 195 2.84 0.00 22.85
N THR A 196 3.73 0.28 21.90
CA THR A 196 3.50 0.04 20.47
C THR A 196 3.50 -1.43 20.08
N ARG A 197 4.08 -2.33 20.89
CA ARG A 197 3.90 -3.79 20.76
C ARG A 197 2.48 -4.24 21.11
N CYS A 198 1.73 -3.46 21.88
CA CYS A 198 0.32 -3.69 22.17
C CYS A 198 -0.60 -3.05 21.12
N ILE A 199 -0.09 -2.12 20.32
CA ILE A 199 -0.79 -1.53 19.17
C ILE A 199 -0.55 -2.45 17.95
N CYS A 200 -1.16 -3.63 17.98
CA CYS A 200 -1.68 -4.18 16.74
C CYS A 200 -2.97 -3.37 16.43
N ASP A 201 -3.48 -3.30 15.21
CA ASP A 201 -4.26 -4.41 14.71
C ASP A 201 -4.93 -3.95 13.42
N LYS A 202 -4.69 -4.74 12.38
CA LYS A 202 -5.51 -4.92 11.19
C LYS A 202 -6.75 -4.01 11.10
N SER A 203 -6.76 -3.10 10.14
CA SER A 203 -7.97 -2.37 9.75
C SER A 203 -8.66 -3.04 8.57
N PHE A 204 -9.98 -3.19 8.60
CA PHE A 204 -10.77 -3.61 7.45
C PHE A 204 -11.65 -2.45 7.00
N GLN A 205 -11.43 -1.95 5.79
CA GLN A 205 -12.02 -0.70 5.33
C GLN A 205 -12.00 -0.58 3.81
N PRO A 206 -12.85 0.29 3.21
CA PRO A 206 -12.71 0.62 1.81
C PRO A 206 -11.34 1.29 1.58
N LEU A 207 -10.70 1.00 0.45
CA LEU A 207 -9.40 1.58 0.09
C LEU A 207 -9.43 2.11 -1.34
N ASP A 208 -9.35 3.44 -1.46
CA ASP A 208 -9.10 4.18 -2.71
C ASP A 208 -8.08 5.30 -2.40
N TRP A 209 -7.11 5.52 -3.29
CA TRP A 209 -6.04 6.53 -3.16
C TRP A 209 -6.32 7.80 -3.98
#